data_AF-A0A1I0BXP4-F1
#
_entry.id   AF-A0A1I0BXP4-F1
#
_cell.length_a   1.000
_cell.length_b   1.000
_cell.length_c   1.000
_cell.angle_alpha   90.00
_cell.angle_beta   90.00
_cell.angle_gamma   90.00
#
_symmetry.space_group_name_H-M   'P 1'
#
loop_
_entity.id
_entity.type
_entity.pdbx_description
1 polymer ?
#
loop_
_entity_poly.entity_id
_entity_poly.type
_entity_poly.pdbx_seq_one_letter_code
_entity_poly.pdbx_strand_id
1 'polypeptide(L)'
;MTYCKYCGKEVESHAFVCVHCGGKLKEEKPTTVDNPSHLAGIVSCCFPIVGVILYFLWREEKPESAKLVCHWMLAGLGIWFLFYLYGFLLTAFSVRL
;
A
#
# COMPACT_ATOMS: atom_id res chain seq x y z
N MET A 1 32.56 0.27 -0.70
CA MET A 1 33.09 -0.58 -1.79
C MET A 1 32.20 -1.82 -1.82
N THR A 2 31.73 -2.24 -3.00
CA THR A 2 30.81 -3.38 -3.11
C THR A 2 31.47 -4.44 -3.98
N TYR A 3 31.17 -5.71 -3.75
CA TYR A 3 31.75 -6.81 -4.52
C TYR A 3 30.66 -7.48 -5.35
N CYS A 4 31.01 -7.90 -6.57
CA CYS A 4 30.10 -8.63 -7.44
C CYS A 4 29.82 -10.03 -6.87
N LYS A 5 28.54 -10.38 -6.70
CA LYS A 5 28.13 -11.72 -6.20
C LYS A 5 28.44 -12.87 -7.16
N TYR A 6 28.67 -12.58 -8.44
CA TYR A 6 28.93 -13.59 -9.46
C TYR A 6 30.43 -13.85 -9.67
N CYS A 7 31.24 -12.81 -9.66
CA CYS A 7 32.67 -12.91 -10.00
C CYS A 7 33.61 -12.49 -8.87
N GLY A 8 33.11 -11.98 -7.74
CA GLY A 8 33.89 -11.61 -6.57
C GLY A 8 34.80 -10.38 -6.74
N LYS A 9 34.77 -9.70 -7.90
CA LYS A 9 35.57 -8.48 -8.12
C LYS A 9 34.91 -7.24 -7.51
N GLU A 10 35.73 -6.26 -7.19
CA GLU A 10 35.26 -4.94 -6.75
C GLU A 10 34.46 -4.24 -7.84
N VAL A 11 33.35 -3.63 -7.44
CA VAL A 11 32.44 -2.88 -8.30
C VAL A 11 31.96 -1.63 -7.58
N GLU A 12 31.69 -0.58 -8.35
CA GLU A 12 31.12 0.64 -7.80
C GLU A 12 29.75 0.36 -7.17
N SER A 13 29.46 1.03 -6.05
CA SER A 13 28.20 0.89 -5.30
C SER A 13 26.95 1.28 -6.10
N HIS A 14 27.12 2.00 -7.20
CA HIS A 14 26.05 2.41 -8.10
C HIS A 14 26.07 1.71 -9.46
N ALA A 15 27.01 0.79 -9.70
CA ALA A 15 27.05 0.02 -10.93
C ALA A 15 25.82 -0.89 -11.05
N PHE A 16 25.06 -0.74 -12.13
CA PHE A 16 23.86 -1.56 -12.39
C PHE A 16 24.22 -2.95 -12.93
N VAL A 17 25.34 -3.04 -13.65
CA VAL A 17 25.88 -4.26 -14.25
C VAL A 17 27.37 -4.33 -13.96
N CYS A 18 27.87 -5.52 -13.66
CA CYS A 18 29.30 -5.76 -13.47
C CYS A 18 30.03 -5.73 -14.82
N VAL A 19 30.97 -4.81 -15.01
CA VAL A 19 31.79 -4.69 -16.23
C VAL A 19 32.73 -5.88 -16.46
N HIS A 20 32.97 -6.70 -15.44
CA HIS A 20 33.90 -7.83 -15.52
C HIS A 20 33.26 -9.15 -15.90
N CYS A 21 31.96 -9.35 -15.63
CA CYS A 21 31.27 -10.60 -15.93
C CYS A 21 29.90 -10.43 -16.59
N GLY A 22 29.39 -9.20 -16.71
CA GLY A 22 28.06 -8.92 -17.25
C GLY A 22 26.89 -9.22 -16.30
N GLY A 23 27.16 -9.66 -15.07
CA GLY A 23 26.11 -9.93 -14.07
C GLY A 23 25.42 -8.65 -13.59
N LYS A 24 24.08 -8.66 -13.52
CA LYS A 24 23.28 -7.53 -12.99
C LYS A 24 23.44 -7.43 -11.47
N LEU A 25 23.77 -6.24 -10.97
CA LEU A 25 24.09 -5.99 -9.56
C LEU A 25 22.93 -5.33 -8.79
N LYS A 26 22.17 -4.47 -9.46
CA LYS A 26 20.94 -3.89 -8.94
C LYS A 26 19.76 -4.42 -9.76
N GLU A 27 18.80 -4.99 -9.05
CA GLU A 27 17.44 -5.11 -9.54
C GLU A 27 16.87 -3.68 -9.56
N GLU A 28 16.38 -3.19 -10.71
CA GLU A 28 15.60 -1.95 -10.76
C GLU A 28 14.31 -2.20 -9.96
N LYS A 29 14.33 -1.91 -8.66
CA LYS A 29 13.07 -1.75 -7.94
C LYS A 29 12.51 -0.43 -8.44
N PRO A 30 11.33 -0.42 -9.10
CA PRO A 30 10.81 0.78 -9.71
C PRO A 30 10.54 1.80 -8.60
N THR A 31 11.43 2.78 -8.45
CA THR A 31 11.22 3.96 -7.61
C THR A 31 10.20 4.84 -8.34
N THR A 32 8.95 4.40 -8.32
CA THR A 32 7.83 5.20 -8.78
C THR A 32 7.65 6.30 -7.74
N VAL A 33 7.90 7.54 -8.14
CA VAL A 33 7.58 8.75 -7.37
C VAL A 33 6.20 8.58 -6.72
N ASP A 34 6.17 8.66 -5.39
CA ASP A 34 4.96 8.43 -4.59
C ASP A 34 3.99 9.59 -4.75
N ASN A 35 3.23 9.58 -5.86
CA ASN A 35 2.03 10.42 -5.98
C ASN A 35 0.85 9.61 -5.45
N PRO A 36 0.40 9.84 -4.20
CA PRO A 36 -0.76 9.16 -3.65
C PRO A 36 -1.98 9.51 -4.50
N SER A 37 -2.51 8.53 -5.22
CA SER A 37 -3.74 8.70 -5.98
C SER A 37 -4.92 8.54 -5.01
N HIS A 38 -5.64 9.64 -4.76
CA HIS A 38 -6.86 9.62 -3.94
C HIS A 38 -7.89 8.57 -4.39
N LEU A 39 -7.86 8.20 -5.68
CA LEU A 39 -8.68 7.13 -6.26
C LEU A 39 -8.50 5.79 -5.55
N ALA A 40 -7.27 5.42 -5.16
CA ALA A 40 -7.02 4.17 -4.46
C ALA A 40 -7.69 4.15 -3.08
N GLY A 41 -7.70 5.30 -2.38
CA GLY A 41 -8.41 5.45 -1.11
C GLY A 41 -9.93 5.34 -1.25
N ILE A 42 -10.51 5.94 -2.30
CA ILE A 42 -11.96 5.90 -2.55
C ILE A 42 -12.44 4.47 -2.85
N VAL A 43 -11.70 3.72 -3.68
CA VAL A 43 -12.03 2.31 -3.98
C VAL A 43 -11.95 1.46 -2.71
N SER A 44 -10.96 1.72 -1.85
CA SER A 44 -10.78 1.03 -0.56
C SER A 44 -11.94 1.29 0.41
N CYS A 45 -12.58 2.47 0.34
CA CYS A 45 -13.74 2.81 1.14
C CYS A 45 -14.99 2.00 0.74
N CYS A 46 -15.19 1.73 -0.56
CA CYS A 46 -16.32 0.92 -1.04
C CYS A 46 -16.12 -0.60 -0.85
N PHE A 47 -14.87 -1.08 -0.93
CA PHE A 47 -14.56 -2.50 -0.79
C PHE A 47 -13.44 -2.68 0.23
N PRO A 48 -13.76 -2.83 1.54
CA PRO A 48 -12.77 -2.86 2.61
C PRO A 48 -11.74 -3.99 2.44
N ILE A 49 -12.14 -5.11 1.85
CA ILE A 49 -11.26 -6.25 1.53
C ILE A 49 -10.14 -5.83 0.56
N VAL A 50 -10.47 -5.05 -0.47
CA VAL A 50 -9.49 -4.56 -1.47
C VAL A 50 -8.51 -3.59 -0.81
N GLY A 51 -8.99 -2.75 0.12
CA GLY A 51 -8.15 -1.85 0.89
C GLY A 51 -7.08 -2.56 1.72
N VAL A 52 -7.44 -3.68 2.38
CA VAL A 52 -6.48 -4.51 3.14
C VAL A 52 -5.42 -5.11 2.23
N ILE A 53 -5.82 -5.64 1.07
CA ILE A 53 -4.88 -6.26 0.10
C ILE A 53 -3.89 -5.20 -0.45
N LEU A 54 -4.39 -4.01 -0.83
CA LEU A 54 -3.54 -2.92 -1.30
C LEU A 54 -2.56 -2.44 -0.22
N TYR A 55 -3.01 -2.37 1.03
CA TYR A 55 -2.14 -2.00 2.17
C TYR A 55 -0.97 -2.98 2.32
N PHE A 56 -1.21 -4.28 2.19
CA PHE A 56 -0.14 -5.28 2.25
C PHE A 56 0.79 -5.23 1.03
N LEU A 57 0.27 -4.98 -0.17
CA LEU A 57 1.10 -4.82 -1.38
C LEU A 57 2.02 -3.60 -1.32
N TRP A 58 1.52 -2.46 -0.84
CA TRP A 58 2.29 -1.21 -0.76
C TRP A 58 3.05 -0.99 0.53
N ARG A 59 2.93 -1.90 1.51
CA ARG A 59 3.67 -1.84 2.78
C ARG A 59 5.17 -1.58 2.58
N GLU A 60 5.78 -2.31 1.66
CA GLU A 60 7.25 -2.32 1.48
C GLU A 60 7.72 -1.41 0.35
N GLU A 61 6.81 -0.95 -0.53
CA GLU A 61 7.14 -0.09 -1.67
C GLU A 61 6.77 1.38 -1.47
N LYS A 62 5.61 1.68 -0.86
CA LYS A 62 5.04 3.05 -0.78
C LYS A 62 4.41 3.33 0.59
N PRO A 63 5.21 3.60 1.64
CA PRO A 63 4.71 3.70 3.01
C PRO A 63 3.75 4.88 3.24
N GLU A 64 3.88 5.97 2.49
CA GLU A 64 2.98 7.14 2.62
C GLU A 64 1.60 6.87 2.00
N SER A 65 1.56 6.23 0.83
CA SER A 65 0.30 5.80 0.19
C SER A 65 -0.42 4.76 1.03
N ALA A 66 0.31 3.83 1.65
CA ALA A 66 -0.25 2.83 2.56
C ALA A 66 -0.92 3.45 3.79
N LYS A 67 -0.34 4.50 4.38
CA LYS A 67 -0.96 5.25 5.50
C LYS A 67 -2.25 5.95 5.09
N LEU A 68 -2.27 6.56 3.90
CA LEU A 68 -3.46 7.23 3.38
C LEU A 68 -4.61 6.22 3.20
N VAL A 69 -4.35 5.11 2.51
CA VAL A 69 -5.33 4.02 2.30
C VAL A 69 -5.91 3.52 3.62
N CYS A 70 -5.05 3.34 4.63
CA CYS A 70 -5.48 2.87 5.95
C CYS A 70 -6.44 3.87 6.62
N HIS A 71 -6.16 5.18 6.53
CA HIS A 71 -7.05 6.21 7.08
C HIS A 71 -8.43 6.21 6.42
N TRP A 72 -8.48 6.14 5.08
CA TRP A 72 -9.73 6.07 4.33
C TRP A 72 -10.52 4.78 4.61
N MET A 73 -9.84 3.66 4.82
CA MET A 73 -10.47 2.39 5.19
C MET A 73 -11.15 2.45 6.55
N LEU A 74 -10.48 3.01 7.57
CA LEU A 74 -11.08 3.19 8.91
C LEU A 74 -12.26 4.16 8.89
N ALA A 75 -12.14 5.27 8.15
CA ALA A 75 -13.22 6.25 8.02
C ALA A 75 -14.48 5.64 7.39
N GLY A 76 -14.33 4.87 6.30
CA GLY A 76 -15.43 4.17 5.65
C GLY A 76 -16.12 3.16 6.56
N LEU A 77 -15.34 2.34 7.27
CA LEU A 77 -15.87 1.35 8.21
C LEU A 77 -16.64 2.00 9.37
N GLY A 78 -16.10 3.10 9.92
CA GLY A 78 -16.74 3.84 11.01
C GLY A 78 -18.07 4.47 10.62
N ILE A 79 -18.14 5.07 9.44
CA ILE A 79 -19.39 5.66 8.90
C ILE A 79 -20.45 4.58 8.70
N TRP A 80 -20.08 3.43 8.14
CA TRP A 80 -21.00 2.32 7.89
C TRP A 80 -21.58 1.77 9.20
N PHE A 81 -20.74 1.63 10.23
CA PHE A 81 -21.15 1.17 11.55
C PHE A 81 -22.11 2.17 12.23
N LEU A 82 -21.84 3.48 12.12
CA LEU A 82 -22.71 4.53 12.65
C LEU A 82 -24.09 4.52 11.98
N PHE A 83 -24.16 4.42 10.65
CA PHE A 83 -25.43 4.34 9.94
C PHE A 83 -26.23 3.09 10.32
N TYR A 84 -25.56 1.94 10.46
CA TYR A 84 -26.22 0.71 10.86
C TYR A 84 -26.80 0.81 12.28
N LEU A 85 -26.04 1.36 13.24
CA LEU A 85 -26.53 1.59 14.60
C LEU A 85 -27.70 2.57 14.64
N TYR A 86 -27.62 3.68 13.91
CA TYR A 86 -28.69 4.66 13.87
C TYR A 86 -29.97 4.08 13.25
N GLY A 87 -29.85 3.37 12.13
CA GLY A 87 -30.98 2.66 11.50
C GLY A 87 -31.58 1.59 12.40
N PHE A 88 -30.75 0.82 13.10
CA PHE A 88 -31.20 -0.18 14.07
C PHE A 88 -31.98 0.47 15.24
N LEU A 89 -31.50 1.60 15.77
CA LEU A 89 -32.19 2.33 16.83
C LEU A 89 -33.54 2.92 16.36
N LEU A 90 -33.59 3.51 15.16
CA LEU A 90 -34.82 4.03 14.59
C LEU A 90 -35.85 2.94 14.31
N THR A 91 -35.43 1.81 13.75
CA THR A 91 -36.31 0.66 13.51
C THR A 91 -36.79 0.05 14.82
N ALA A 92 -35.91 -0.12 15.80
CA ALA A 92 -36.28 -0.58 17.14
C ALA A 92 -37.24 0.37 17.86
N PHE A 93 -37.09 1.70 17.70
CA PHE A 93 -38.03 2.69 18.22
C PHE A 93 -39.39 2.64 17.50
N SER A 94 -39.38 2.50 16.18
CA SER A 94 -40.59 2.45 15.35
C SER A 94 -41.44 1.18 15.59
N VAL A 95 -40.81 0.05 15.93
CA VAL A 95 -41.51 -1.20 16.28
C VAL A 95 -42.11 -1.15 17.70
N ARG A 96 -41.68 -0.20 18.53
CA ARG A 96 -42.07 -0.08 19.94
C ARG A 96 -43.17 0.96 20.21
N LEU A 97 -43.53 1.76 19.19
CA LEU A 97 -44.63 2.74 19.21
C LEU A 97 -45.88 2.15 18.55
#